data_AF-F1A2J5-F1
#
_entry.id   AF-F1A2J5-F1
#
_cell.length_a   1.000
_cell.length_b   1.000
_cell.length_c   1.000
_cell.angle_alpha   90.00
_cell.angle_beta   90.00
_cell.angle_gamma   90.00
#
_symmetry.space_group_name_H-M   'P 1'
#
loop_
_entity.id
_entity.type
_entity.pdbx_description
1 polymer ?
#
loop_
_entity_poly.entity_id
_entity_poly.type
_entity_poly.pdbx_seq_one_letter_code
_entity_poly.pdbx_strand_id
1 'polypeptide(L)'
;MPALSKAVVPLQSCTSFHPWSKSCTSSASQIWFQVFLAGLKLYAPLFLVPALIFKRKSISFLLKRTLPEILRSSVFLGTYAGVFSGAICLIRRIIGKDVKSTVAISGLFAGLFSILIEKKSRRSELALYCLNQTIEVVWKMAAARNLAFTFKNGEVLVYMIASAILMYFYQNEPESLRSNMKGLLNIFIGST
;
A
#
# COMPACT_ATOMS: atom_id res chain seq x y z
N MET A 1 -8.49 -32.62 10.77
CA MET A 1 -7.52 -31.56 10.42
C MET A 1 -7.02 -31.72 8.97
N PRO A 2 -7.82 -31.43 7.91
CA PRO A 2 -7.42 -31.63 6.51
C PRO A 2 -7.08 -30.33 5.75
N ALA A 3 -7.27 -29.14 6.35
CA ALA A 3 -7.14 -27.87 5.64
C ALA A 3 -5.68 -27.43 5.39
N LEU A 4 -4.71 -27.95 6.16
CA LEU A 4 -3.29 -27.60 6.01
C LEU A 4 -2.60 -28.33 4.85
N SER A 5 -3.12 -29.48 4.39
CA SER A 5 -2.49 -30.21 3.27
C SER A 5 -2.60 -29.49 1.93
N LYS A 6 -3.63 -28.63 1.75
CA LYS A 6 -3.80 -27.78 0.56
C LYS A 6 -2.97 -26.48 0.61
N ALA A 7 -2.23 -26.23 1.69
CA ALA A 7 -1.45 -25.01 1.88
C ALA A 7 0.02 -25.15 1.48
N VAL A 8 0.52 -26.39 1.36
CA VAL A 8 1.92 -26.71 1.09
C VAL A 8 2.01 -27.37 -0.29
N VAL A 9 2.53 -26.64 -1.27
CA VAL A 9 2.79 -27.13 -2.62
C VAL A 9 4.28 -27.52 -2.69
N PRO A 10 4.65 -28.59 -3.43
CA PRO A 10 6.06 -28.89 -3.69
C PRO A 10 6.76 -27.66 -4.28
N LEU A 11 8.04 -27.47 -3.91
CA LEU A 11 8.83 -26.32 -4.31
C LEU A 11 8.89 -26.22 -5.85
N GLN A 12 8.20 -25.23 -6.41
CA GLN A 12 8.25 -24.93 -7.83
C GLN A 12 9.57 -24.22 -8.18
N SER A 13 10.05 -24.41 -9.41
CA SER A 13 11.27 -23.74 -9.87
C SER A 13 11.11 -22.21 -9.84
N CYS A 14 12.19 -21.49 -9.55
CA CYS A 14 12.19 -20.03 -9.53
C CYS A 14 11.75 -19.42 -10.88
N THR A 15 11.99 -20.15 -11.98
CA THR A 15 11.56 -19.78 -13.34
C THR A 15 10.05 -19.61 -13.46
N SER A 16 9.23 -20.29 -12.66
CA SER A 16 7.77 -20.10 -12.66
C SER A 16 7.36 -18.72 -12.12
N PHE A 17 8.16 -18.13 -11.22
CA PHE A 17 7.86 -16.84 -10.59
C PHE A 17 8.50 -15.66 -11.33
N HIS A 18 9.61 -15.90 -12.03
CA HIS A 18 10.28 -14.91 -12.86
C HIS A 18 10.81 -15.52 -14.16
N PRO A 19 9.95 -15.85 -15.14
CA PRO A 19 10.35 -16.53 -16.37
C PRO A 19 11.34 -15.72 -17.23
N TRP A 20 11.38 -14.40 -17.06
CA TRP A 20 12.24 -13.50 -17.82
C TRP A 20 13.70 -13.44 -17.31
N SER A 21 14.03 -14.04 -16.16
CA SER A 21 15.41 -14.06 -15.65
C SER A 21 15.75 -15.39 -14.97
N LYS A 22 16.99 -15.85 -15.16
CA LYS A 22 17.50 -17.07 -14.51
C LYS A 22 17.95 -16.85 -13.08
N SER A 23 18.22 -15.60 -12.69
CA SER A 23 18.77 -15.24 -11.38
C SER A 23 17.77 -14.42 -10.56
N CYS A 24 17.52 -14.82 -9.31
CA CYS A 24 16.56 -14.15 -8.42
C CYS A 24 16.91 -12.68 -8.18
N THR A 25 18.21 -12.37 -8.02
CA THR A 25 18.71 -11.00 -7.82
C THR A 25 18.53 -10.13 -9.05
N SER A 26 18.84 -10.68 -10.24
CA SER A 26 18.61 -10.00 -11.52
C SER A 26 17.13 -9.69 -11.73
N SER A 27 16.24 -10.64 -11.44
CA SER A 27 14.80 -10.41 -11.51
C SER A 27 14.35 -9.30 -10.55
N ALA A 28 14.82 -9.32 -9.31
CA ALA A 28 14.47 -8.30 -8.31
C ALA A 28 14.92 -6.90 -8.75
N SER A 29 16.14 -6.76 -9.27
CA SER A 29 16.66 -5.50 -9.80
C SER A 29 15.88 -5.02 -11.02
N GLN A 30 15.49 -5.93 -11.92
CA GLN A 30 14.69 -5.59 -13.09
C GLN A 30 13.30 -5.10 -12.69
N ILE A 31 12.61 -5.79 -11.77
CA ILE A 31 11.33 -5.35 -11.22
C ILE A 31 11.48 -3.99 -10.53
N TRP A 32 12.52 -3.81 -9.72
CA TRP A 32 12.78 -2.56 -9.03
C TRP A 32 12.86 -1.38 -10.02
N PHE A 33 13.61 -1.54 -11.11
CA PHE A 33 13.79 -0.49 -12.11
C PHE A 33 12.50 -0.20 -12.88
N GLN A 34 11.77 -1.24 -13.29
CA GLN A 34 10.48 -1.08 -13.99
C GLN A 34 9.45 -0.36 -13.11
N VAL A 35 9.35 -0.75 -11.84
CA VAL A 35 8.41 -0.13 -10.89
C VAL A 35 8.86 1.28 -10.50
N PHE A 36 10.16 1.54 -10.39
CA PHE A 36 10.69 2.89 -10.19
C PHE A 36 10.28 3.83 -11.33
N LEU A 37 10.45 3.41 -12.59
CA LEU A 37 10.04 4.21 -13.75
C LEU A 37 8.51 4.41 -13.81
N ALA A 38 7.73 3.37 -13.47
CA ALA A 38 6.28 3.50 -13.34
C ALA A 38 5.90 4.47 -12.22
N GLY A 39 6.62 4.42 -11.10
CA GLY A 39 6.48 5.35 -9.98
C GLY A 39 6.73 6.79 -10.40
N LEU A 40 7.77 7.06 -11.21
CA LEU A 40 8.02 8.39 -11.75
C LEU A 40 6.85 8.89 -12.59
N LYS A 41 6.32 8.05 -13.49
CA LYS A 41 5.17 8.37 -14.33
C LYS A 41 3.90 8.66 -13.51
N LEU A 42 3.73 8.00 -12.37
CA LEU A 42 2.59 8.20 -11.47
C LEU A 42 2.76 9.45 -10.58
N TYR A 43 3.92 9.61 -9.95
CA TYR A 43 4.15 10.67 -8.98
C TYR A 43 4.46 12.02 -9.62
N ALA A 44 5.09 12.07 -10.80
CA ALA A 44 5.35 13.33 -11.49
C ALA A 44 4.08 14.17 -11.68
N PRO A 45 2.99 13.68 -12.30
CA PRO A 45 1.76 14.48 -12.44
C PRO A 45 1.11 14.78 -11.09
N LEU A 46 1.10 13.84 -10.15
CA LEU A 46 0.50 14.01 -8.83
C LEU A 46 1.08 15.22 -8.07
N PHE A 47 2.40 15.44 -8.19
CA PHE A 47 3.07 16.54 -7.51
C PHE A 47 3.18 17.81 -8.35
N LEU A 48 3.35 17.68 -9.67
CA LEU A 48 3.51 18.83 -10.57
C LEU A 48 2.20 19.56 -10.83
N VAL A 49 1.08 18.84 -11.04
CA VAL A 49 -0.21 19.46 -11.36
C VAL A 49 -0.70 20.40 -10.24
N PRO A 50 -0.75 19.98 -8.96
CA PRO A 50 -1.13 20.89 -7.88
C PRO A 50 -0.14 22.04 -7.70
N ALA A 51 1.16 21.80 -7.93
CA ALA A 51 2.17 22.85 -7.82
C ALA A 51 2.01 23.94 -8.89
N LEU A 52 1.64 23.55 -10.11
CA LEU A 52 1.36 24.45 -11.23
C LEU A 52 0.04 25.22 -11.03
N ILE A 53 -1.04 24.52 -10.64
CA ILE A 53 -2.37 25.13 -10.46
C ILE A 53 -2.40 26.09 -9.27
N PHE A 54 -1.99 25.63 -8.08
CA PHE A 54 -2.26 26.38 -6.84
C PHE A 54 -1.19 27.39 -6.48
N LYS A 55 0.06 27.20 -6.94
CA LYS A 55 1.18 27.94 -6.36
C LYS A 55 2.06 28.71 -7.34
N ARG A 56 1.81 28.67 -8.66
CA ARG A 56 2.60 29.36 -9.72
C ARG A 56 4.09 29.49 -9.37
N LYS A 57 4.72 28.39 -8.97
CA LYS A 57 6.06 28.44 -8.36
C LYS A 57 7.16 28.47 -9.40
N SER A 58 8.22 29.23 -9.11
CA SER A 58 9.45 29.25 -9.91
C SER A 58 10.04 27.84 -10.10
N ILE A 59 10.66 27.60 -11.26
CA ILE A 59 11.36 26.36 -11.61
C ILE A 59 12.37 25.94 -10.54
N SER A 60 13.04 26.91 -9.90
CA SER A 60 13.97 26.61 -8.81
C SER A 60 13.30 25.96 -7.59
N PHE A 61 12.03 26.29 -7.32
CA PHE A 61 11.26 25.64 -6.25
C PHE A 61 10.86 24.21 -6.65
N LEU A 62 10.45 24.01 -7.90
CA LEU A 62 10.10 22.68 -8.43
C LEU A 62 11.30 21.73 -8.31
N LEU A 63 12.47 22.17 -8.77
CA LEU A 63 13.72 21.40 -8.71
C LEU A 63 14.17 21.11 -7.28
N LYS A 64 14.17 22.10 -6.38
CA LYS A 64 14.69 21.92 -5.02
C LYS A 64 13.76 21.16 -4.09
N ARG A 65 12.44 21.19 -4.32
CA ARG A 65 11.46 20.65 -3.36
C ARG A 65 10.57 19.56 -3.93
N THR A 66 10.15 19.67 -5.18
CA THR A 66 9.18 18.73 -5.77
C THR A 66 9.88 17.50 -6.35
N LEU A 67 10.99 17.70 -7.05
CA LEU A 67 11.75 16.61 -7.66
C LEU A 67 12.28 15.59 -6.61
N PRO A 68 12.86 15.99 -5.47
CA PRO A 68 13.29 15.03 -4.45
C PRO A 68 12.12 14.25 -3.85
N GLU A 69 10.94 14.86 -3.71
CA GLU A 69 9.74 14.17 -3.21
C GLU A 69 9.24 13.11 -4.21
N ILE A 70 9.21 13.43 -5.51
CA ILE A 70 8.85 12.49 -6.58
C ILE A 70 9.84 11.32 -6.63
N LEU A 71 11.15 11.63 -6.65
CA LEU A 71 12.20 10.62 -6.69
C LEU A 71 12.12 9.71 -5.46
N ARG A 72 11.98 10.29 -4.26
CA ARG A 72 11.89 9.54 -3.01
C ARG A 72 10.71 8.57 -2.99
N SER A 73 9.52 9.02 -3.40
CA SER A 73 8.34 8.14 -3.48
C SER A 73 8.48 7.07 -4.56
N SER A 74 9.14 7.38 -5.68
CA SER A 74 9.40 6.40 -6.73
C SER A 74 10.40 5.34 -6.27
N VAL A 75 11.45 5.73 -5.54
CA VAL A 75 12.41 4.81 -4.91
C VAL A 75 11.74 3.96 -3.85
N PHE A 76 10.83 4.54 -3.05
CA PHE A 76 10.01 3.79 -2.09
C PHE A 76 9.23 2.66 -2.78
N LEU A 77 8.51 2.98 -3.87
CA LEU A 77 7.70 2.02 -4.61
C LEU A 77 8.55 0.94 -5.29
N GLY A 78 9.64 1.35 -5.95
CA GLY A 78 10.59 0.43 -6.56
C GLY A 78 11.19 -0.53 -5.52
N THR A 79 11.63 0.01 -4.37
CA THR A 79 12.22 -0.78 -3.28
C THR A 79 11.22 -1.77 -2.70
N TYR A 80 9.95 -1.37 -2.51
CA TYR A 80 8.91 -2.29 -2.08
C TYR A 80 8.78 -3.49 -3.02
N ALA A 81 8.67 -3.25 -4.34
CA ALA A 81 8.51 -4.32 -5.32
C ALA A 81 9.77 -5.20 -5.47
N GLY A 82 10.96 -4.59 -5.47
CA GLY A 82 12.23 -5.31 -5.55
C GLY A 82 12.48 -6.20 -4.32
N VAL A 83 12.30 -5.65 -3.12
CA VAL A 83 12.44 -6.41 -1.86
C VAL A 83 11.39 -7.50 -1.78
N PHE A 84 10.14 -7.25 -2.18
CA PHE A 84 9.10 -8.28 -2.24
C PHE A 84 9.51 -9.46 -3.13
N SER A 85 9.95 -9.17 -4.37
CA SER A 85 10.39 -10.20 -5.31
C SER A 85 11.58 -11.00 -4.76
N GLY A 86 12.58 -10.32 -4.19
CA GLY A 86 13.75 -10.99 -3.60
C GLY A 86 13.40 -11.81 -2.35
N ALA A 87 12.56 -11.26 -1.47
CA ALA A 87 12.15 -11.90 -0.22
C ALA A 87 11.34 -13.18 -0.46
N ILE A 88 10.48 -13.21 -1.49
CA ILE A 88 9.78 -14.45 -1.87
C ILE A 88 10.79 -15.54 -2.21
N CYS A 89 11.74 -15.27 -3.09
CA CYS A 89 12.75 -16.27 -3.48
C CYS A 89 13.62 -16.69 -2.30
N LEU A 90 14.02 -15.76 -1.42
CA LEU A 90 14.82 -16.05 -0.24
C LEU A 90 14.08 -16.95 0.76
N ILE A 91 12.84 -16.60 1.10
CA ILE A 91 12.03 -17.37 2.06
C ILE A 91 11.73 -18.77 1.51
N ARG A 92 11.42 -18.89 0.22
CA ARG A 92 11.21 -20.20 -0.44
C ARG A 92 12.46 -21.07 -0.39
N ARG A 93 13.65 -20.47 -0.58
CA ARG A 93 14.93 -21.19 -0.47
C ARG A 93 15.24 -21.66 0.95
N ILE A 94 14.85 -20.89 1.97
CA ILE A 94 15.04 -21.25 3.38
C ILE A 94 14.05 -22.34 3.82
N ILE A 95 12.77 -22.22 3.45
CA ILE A 95 11.71 -23.16 3.84
C ILE A 95 11.79 -24.46 3.02
N GLY A 96 12.28 -24.39 1.77
CA GLY A 96 12.34 -25.53 0.85
C GLY A 96 10.98 -26.03 0.37
N LYS A 97 9.90 -25.27 0.61
CA LYS A 97 8.52 -25.59 0.22
C LYS A 97 7.75 -24.31 -0.13
N ASP A 98 6.72 -24.45 -0.96
CA ASP A 98 5.84 -23.34 -1.32
C ASP A 98 4.64 -23.29 -0.40
N VAL A 99 4.69 -22.37 0.56
CA VAL A 99 3.60 -22.10 1.50
C VAL A 99 2.90 -20.79 1.14
N LYS A 100 1.56 -20.78 1.22
CA LYS A 100 0.76 -19.58 0.91
C LYS A 100 1.10 -18.38 1.81
N SER A 101 1.56 -18.63 3.04
CA SER A 101 2.00 -17.60 3.99
C SER A 101 3.28 -16.88 3.56
N THR A 102 4.10 -17.47 2.66
CA THR A 102 5.32 -16.83 2.17
C THR A 102 5.03 -15.48 1.54
N VAL A 103 3.95 -15.36 0.77
CA VAL A 103 3.56 -14.10 0.12
C VAL A 103 3.27 -13.01 1.17
N ALA A 104 2.55 -13.35 2.23
CA ALA A 104 2.23 -12.41 3.30
C ALA A 104 3.49 -11.97 4.06
N ILE A 105 4.38 -12.91 4.38
CA ILE A 105 5.64 -12.63 5.09
C ILE A 105 6.56 -11.77 4.21
N SER A 106 6.71 -12.08 2.93
CA SER A 106 7.49 -11.27 1.98
C SER A 106 6.93 -9.87 1.83
N GLY A 107 5.60 -9.73 1.78
CA GLY A 107 4.92 -8.42 1.75
C GLY A 107 5.18 -7.60 3.00
N LEU A 108 5.17 -8.23 4.18
CA LEU A 108 5.47 -7.58 5.45
C LEU A 108 6.93 -7.11 5.51
N PHE A 109 7.89 -7.96 5.13
CA PHE A 109 9.30 -7.55 5.03
C PHE A 109 9.49 -6.41 4.04
N ALA A 110 8.91 -6.52 2.84
CA ALA A 110 8.99 -5.49 1.82
C ALA A 110 8.45 -4.15 2.32
N GLY A 111 7.31 -4.16 3.02
CA GLY A 111 6.71 -2.97 3.63
C GLY A 111 7.58 -2.36 4.73
N LEU A 112 8.12 -3.19 5.63
CA LEU A 112 8.99 -2.73 6.72
C LEU A 112 10.28 -2.07 6.20
N PHE A 113 10.93 -2.66 5.19
CA PHE A 113 12.14 -2.10 4.62
C PHE A 113 11.87 -0.85 3.76
N SER A 114 10.80 -0.85 2.96
CA SER A 114 10.52 0.27 2.06
C SER A 114 10.01 1.50 2.83
N ILE A 115 9.16 1.36 3.84
CA ILE A 115 8.51 2.50 4.53
C ILE A 115 9.51 3.47 5.16
N LEU A 116 10.71 2.99 5.51
CA LEU A 116 11.82 3.79 6.04
C LEU A 116 12.34 4.81 5.01
N ILE A 117 12.20 4.53 3.71
CA ILE A 117 12.61 5.42 2.63
C ILE A 117 11.66 6.61 2.54
N GLU A 118 10.36 6.42 2.73
CA GLU A 118 9.36 7.48 2.59
C GLU A 118 9.45 8.53 3.72
N LYS A 119 8.93 9.74 3.48
CA LYS A 119 8.95 10.85 4.44
C LYS A 119 8.08 10.54 5.67
N LYS A 120 8.59 10.81 6.88
CA LYS A 120 7.92 10.49 8.16
C LYS A 120 6.45 10.97 8.23
N SER A 121 6.15 12.15 7.69
CA SER A 121 4.79 12.71 7.68
C SER A 121 3.78 11.89 6.86
N ARG A 122 4.23 11.16 5.84
CA ARG A 122 3.36 10.38 4.93
C ARG A 122 3.26 8.91 5.32
N ARG A 123 4.17 8.42 6.17
CA ARG A 123 4.25 6.99 6.54
C ARG A 123 2.96 6.50 7.21
N SER A 124 2.42 7.26 8.16
CA SER A 124 1.20 6.85 8.88
C SER A 124 -0.03 6.85 7.98
N GLU A 125 -0.17 7.85 7.12
CA GLU A 125 -1.27 7.95 6.15
C GLU A 125 -1.22 6.79 5.15
N LEU A 126 -0.05 6.51 4.59
CA LEU A 126 0.16 5.39 3.68
C LEU A 126 -0.06 4.04 4.36
N ALA A 127 0.43 3.89 5.59
CA ALA A 127 0.25 2.65 6.36
C ALA A 127 -1.22 2.39 6.67
N LEU A 128 -1.98 3.41 7.08
CA LEU A 128 -3.41 3.29 7.35
C LEU A 128 -4.20 2.99 6.08
N TYR A 129 -3.84 3.61 4.95
CA TYR A 129 -4.42 3.30 3.66
C TYR A 129 -4.19 1.84 3.26
N CYS A 130 -2.94 1.38 3.30
CA CYS A 130 -2.58 0.00 2.97
C CYS A 130 -3.22 -1.00 3.95
N LEU A 131 -3.36 -0.65 5.23
CA LEU A 131 -4.02 -1.47 6.23
C LEU A 131 -5.50 -1.67 5.87
N ASN A 132 -6.22 -0.60 5.55
CA ASN A 132 -7.62 -0.69 5.13
C ASN A 132 -7.78 -1.56 3.87
N GLN A 133 -6.91 -1.36 2.87
CA GLN A 133 -6.90 -2.19 1.67
C GLN A 133 -6.63 -3.67 1.98
N THR A 134 -5.71 -3.93 2.93
CA THR A 134 -5.36 -5.29 3.35
C THR A 134 -6.53 -5.97 4.07
N ILE A 135 -7.24 -5.25 4.96
CA ILE A 135 -8.44 -5.75 5.64
C ILE A 135 -9.49 -6.17 4.61
N GLU A 136 -9.73 -5.34 3.59
CA GLU A 136 -10.68 -5.65 2.52
C GLU A 136 -10.29 -6.92 1.75
N VAL A 137 -9.01 -7.04 1.36
CA VAL A 137 -8.50 -8.22 0.66
C VAL A 137 -8.62 -9.47 1.53
N VAL A 138 -8.23 -9.40 2.80
CA VAL A 138 -8.34 -10.51 3.75
C VAL A 138 -9.80 -10.93 3.94
N TRP A 139 -10.73 -9.96 4.06
CA TRP A 139 -12.16 -10.23 4.16
C TRP A 139 -12.69 -10.94 2.91
N LYS A 140 -12.36 -10.43 1.71
CA LYS A 140 -12.73 -11.07 0.43
C LYS A 140 -12.16 -12.48 0.30
N MET A 141 -10.91 -12.69 0.72
CA MET A 141 -10.28 -14.02 0.75
C MET A 141 -10.95 -14.97 1.74
N ALA A 142 -11.37 -14.47 2.92
CA ALA A 142 -12.08 -15.26 3.91
C ALA A 142 -13.50 -15.62 3.43
N ALA A 143 -14.21 -14.66 2.82
CA ALA A 143 -15.52 -14.86 2.20
C ALA A 143 -15.45 -15.92 1.09
N ALA A 144 -14.46 -15.85 0.20
CA ALA A 144 -14.24 -16.84 -0.86
C ALA A 144 -13.95 -18.26 -0.33
N ARG A 145 -13.57 -18.39 0.95
CA ARG A 145 -13.35 -19.67 1.63
C ARG A 145 -14.51 -20.08 2.54
N ASN A 146 -15.63 -19.36 2.49
CA ASN A 146 -16.78 -19.52 3.39
C ASN A 146 -16.43 -19.39 4.88
N LEU A 147 -15.40 -18.59 5.20
CA LEU A 147 -14.93 -18.33 6.57
C LEU A 147 -15.43 -16.99 7.11
N ALA A 148 -15.91 -16.09 6.25
CA ALA A 148 -16.46 -14.80 6.64
C ALA A 148 -17.94 -14.73 6.27
N PHE A 149 -18.71 -14.02 7.09
CA PHE A 149 -20.11 -13.75 6.81
C PHE A 149 -20.23 -12.72 5.69
N THR A 150 -20.95 -13.06 4.63
CA THR A 150 -21.28 -12.13 3.56
C THR A 150 -22.75 -11.75 3.69
N PHE A 151 -22.99 -10.48 4.00
CA PHE A 151 -24.33 -9.92 4.04
C PHE A 151 -24.60 -9.11 2.78
N LYS A 152 -25.82 -9.20 2.24
CA LYS A 152 -26.25 -8.32 1.14
C LYS A 152 -26.11 -6.87 1.59
N ASN A 153 -25.42 -6.05 0.81
CA ASN A 153 -25.14 -4.64 1.10
C ASN A 153 -24.34 -4.38 2.39
N GLY A 154 -23.48 -5.31 2.83
CA GLY A 154 -22.66 -5.12 4.04
C GLY A 154 -21.75 -3.88 4.00
N GLU A 155 -21.31 -3.46 2.82
CA GLU A 155 -20.56 -2.21 2.61
C GLU A 155 -21.34 -0.96 3.05
N VAL A 156 -22.67 -0.96 2.86
CA VAL A 156 -23.54 0.13 3.28
C VAL A 156 -23.59 0.21 4.80
N LEU A 157 -23.65 -0.93 5.49
CA LEU A 157 -23.62 -0.97 6.95
C LEU A 157 -22.31 -0.43 7.51
N VAL A 158 -21.17 -0.84 6.94
CA VAL A 158 -19.85 -0.33 7.33
C VAL A 158 -19.78 1.19 7.11
N TYR A 159 -20.30 1.68 6.00
CA TYR A 159 -20.38 3.12 5.71
C TYR A 159 -21.28 3.88 6.69
N MET A 160 -22.45 3.33 7.03
CA MET A 160 -23.38 3.91 8.01
C MET A 160 -22.71 4.03 9.38
N ILE A 161 -22.05 2.97 9.84
CA ILE A 161 -21.35 2.96 11.14
C ILE A 161 -20.19 3.96 11.13
N ALA A 162 -19.36 3.95 10.10
CA ALA A 162 -18.23 4.87 9.98
C ALA A 162 -18.68 6.34 9.96
N SER A 163 -19.75 6.64 9.20
CA SER A 163 -20.35 7.97 9.12
C SER A 163 -20.95 8.40 10.45
N ALA A 164 -21.67 7.51 11.15
CA ALA A 164 -22.24 7.79 12.46
C ALA A 164 -21.17 8.11 13.49
N ILE A 165 -20.08 7.33 13.53
CA ILE A 165 -18.93 7.59 14.41
C ILE A 165 -18.29 8.94 14.08
N LEU A 166 -18.06 9.23 12.79
CA LEU A 166 -17.47 10.50 12.38
C LEU A 166 -18.32 11.69 12.81
N MET A 167 -19.65 11.61 12.66
CA MET A 167 -20.56 12.69 13.09
C MET A 167 -20.65 12.81 14.60
N TYR A 168 -20.61 11.70 15.34
CA TYR A 168 -20.56 11.72 16.79
C TYR A 168 -19.33 12.48 17.31
N PHE A 169 -18.14 12.20 16.75
CA PHE A 169 -16.92 12.93 17.11
C PHE A 169 -16.96 14.39 16.65
N TYR A 170 -17.56 14.67 15.49
CA TYR A 170 -17.71 16.04 15.00
C TYR A 170 -18.56 16.91 15.94
N GLN A 171 -19.66 16.37 16.48
CA GLN A 171 -20.55 17.11 17.38
C GLN A 171 -20.03 17.21 18.82
N ASN A 172 -19.51 16.11 19.37
CA ASN A 172 -19.15 16.05 20.80
C ASN A 172 -17.69 16.45 21.08
N GLU A 173 -16.76 16.10 20.18
CA GLU A 173 -15.33 16.29 20.41
C GLU A 173 -14.59 16.75 19.13
N PRO A 174 -14.95 17.92 18.56
CA PRO A 174 -14.38 18.37 17.27
C PRO A 174 -12.85 18.62 17.31
N GLU A 175 -12.26 18.77 18.50
CA GLU A 175 -10.81 18.90 18.69
C GLU A 175 -10.04 17.59 18.49
N SER A 176 -10.72 16.44 18.60
CA SER A 176 -10.11 15.11 18.32
C SER A 176 -9.90 14.88 16.82
N LEU A 177 -10.62 15.60 15.96
CA LEU A 177 -10.59 15.42 14.52
C LEU A 177 -9.38 16.10 13.87
N ARG A 178 -8.78 15.41 12.90
CA ARG A 178 -7.67 15.95 12.11
C ARG A 178 -8.11 17.23 11.40
N SER A 179 -7.26 18.27 11.39
CA SER A 179 -7.62 19.61 10.89
C SER A 179 -8.20 19.60 9.46
N ASN A 180 -7.64 18.80 8.55
CA ASN A 180 -8.15 18.67 7.18
C ASN A 180 -9.57 18.11 7.13
N MET A 181 -9.89 17.16 8.02
CA MET A 181 -11.21 16.52 8.07
C MET A 181 -12.24 17.45 8.71
N LYS A 182 -11.88 18.16 9.79
CA LYS A 182 -12.70 19.22 10.39
C LYS A 182 -13.02 20.32 9.37
N GLY A 183 -12.02 20.77 8.61
CA GLY A 183 -12.20 21.77 7.55
C GLY A 183 -13.17 21.33 6.46
N LEU A 184 -13.06 20.08 5.99
CA LEU A 184 -14.01 19.53 5.01
C LEU A 184 -15.42 19.42 5.57
N LEU A 185 -15.59 18.91 6.80
CA LEU A 185 -16.89 18.76 7.44
C LEU A 185 -17.57 20.12 7.65
N ASN A 186 -16.82 21.14 8.06
CA ASN A 186 -17.34 22.51 8.19
C ASN A 186 -17.83 23.09 6.86
N ILE A 187 -17.23 22.73 5.72
CA ILE A 187 -17.67 23.20 4.40
C ILE A 187 -19.02 22.57 4.02
N PHE A 188 -19.22 21.27 4.30
CA PHE A 188 -20.43 20.55 3.90
C PHE A 188 -21.59 20.70 4.88
N ILE A 189 -21.31 20.78 6.19
CA ILE A 189 -22.32 20.76 7.25
C ILE A 189 -22.55 22.17 7.84
N GLY A 190 -21.58 23.06 7.68
CA GLY A 190 -21.56 24.36 8.35
C GLY A 190 -20.81 24.28 9.69
N SER A 191 -20.20 25.38 10.13
CA SER A 191 -19.57 25.45 11.44
C SER A 191 -20.64 25.45 12.54
N THR A 192 -20.72 24.39 13.32
CA THR A 192 -21.34 24.41 14.66
C THR A 192 -20.49 25.19 15.65
#